data_AF-A0A7C4LS26-F1
#
_entry.id   AF-A0A7C4LS26-F1
#
_cell.length_a   1.000
_cell.length_b   1.000
_cell.length_c   1.000
_cell.angle_alpha   90.00
_cell.angle_beta   90.00
_cell.angle_gamma   90.00
#
_symmetry.space_group_name_H-M   'P 1'
#
loop_
_entity.id
_entity.type
_entity.pdbx_description
1 polymer ?
#
loop_
_entity_poly.entity_id
_entity_poly.type
_entity_poly.pdbx_seq_one_letter_code
_entity_poly.pdbx_strand_id
1 'polypeptide(L)' 'MNTTKVLINGGKGRMGQALLACAARLPQITVAAAIDLG' A
#
# COMPACT_ATOMS: atom_id res chain seq x y z
N MET A 1 5.56 -18.02 -7.25
CA MET A 1 5.43 -16.59 -7.63
C MET A 1 5.95 -15.75 -6.47
N ASN A 2 6.94 -14.88 -6.68
CA ASN A 2 7.44 -14.00 -5.63
C ASN A 2 6.52 -12.77 -5.51
N THR A 3 6.02 -12.50 -4.31
CA THR A 3 5.15 -11.35 -4.02
C THR A 3 6.01 -10.11 -3.74
N THR A 4 5.72 -9.00 -4.39
CA THR A 4 6.40 -7.72 -4.15
C THR A 4 5.86 -7.08 -2.88
N LYS A 5 6.74 -6.92 -1.88
CA LYS A 5 6.40 -6.21 -0.64
C LYS A 5 6.67 -4.73 -0.80
N VAL A 6 5.67 -3.91 -0.49
CA VAL A 6 5.74 -2.45 -0.63
C VAL A 6 5.39 -1.75 0.68
N LEU A 7 5.96 -0.56 0.87
CA LEU A 7 5.56 0.38 1.91
C LEU A 7 4.91 1.61 1.25
N ILE A 8 3.82 2.09 1.82
CA ILE A 8 3.16 3.32 1.39
C ILE A 8 3.46 4.41 2.41
N ASN A 9 4.07 5.50 1.95
CA ASN A 9 4.25 6.72 2.74
C ASN A 9 3.12 7.71 2.42
N GLY A 10 2.47 8.27 3.45
CA GLY A 10 1.26 9.08 3.33
C GLY A 10 -0.02 8.24 3.23
N GLY A 11 -0.13 7.17 4.02
CA GLY A 11 -1.25 6.24 4.02
C GLY A 11 -2.62 6.87 4.27
N LYS A 12 -2.73 7.88 5.12
CA LYS A 12 -3.98 8.61 5.43
C LYS A 12 -4.40 9.58 4.33
N GLY A 13 -3.49 9.96 3.42
CA GLY A 13 -3.78 10.87 2.31
C GLY A 13 -4.69 10.25 1.26
N ARG A 14 -5.33 11.09 0.42
CA ARG A 14 -6.23 10.64 -0.66
C ARG A 14 -5.57 9.60 -1.58
N MET A 15 -4.32 9.83 -1.96
CA MET A 15 -3.57 8.91 -2.81
C MET A 15 -3.19 7.63 -2.07
N GLY A 16 -2.75 7.72 -0.81
CA GLY A 16 -2.41 6.55 0.01
C GLY A 16 -3.59 5.59 0.17
N GLN A 17 -4.78 6.12 0.48
CA GLN A 17 -6.01 5.34 0.55
C GLN A 17 -6.38 4.68 -0.79
N ALA A 18 -6.20 5.39 -1.91
CA ALA A 18 -6.44 4.83 -3.24
C ALA A 18 -5.47 3.67 -3.54
N LEU A 19 -4.19 3.81 -3.21
CA LEU A 19 -3.18 2.76 -3.39
C LEU A 19 -3.47 1.54 -2.51
N LEU A 20 -3.90 1.74 -1.27
CA LEU A 20 -4.33 0.67 -0.36
C LEU A 20 -5.51 -0.12 -0.94
N ALA A 21 -6.54 0.59 -1.43
CA ALA A 21 -7.71 -0.05 -2.05
C ALA A 21 -7.34 -0.83 -3.32
N CYS A 22 -6.40 -0.32 -4.11
CA CYS A 22 -5.91 -1.02 -5.30
C CYS A 22 -5.09 -2.25 -4.96
N ALA A 23 -4.19 -2.17 -3.96
CA ALA A 23 -3.33 -3.28 -3.58
C ALA A 23 -4.11 -4.51 -3.09
N ALA A 24 -5.26 -4.31 -2.44
CA ALA A 24 -6.16 -5.41 -2.03
C ALA A 24 -6.65 -6.28 -3.20
N ARG A 25 -6.57 -5.80 -4.45
CA ARG A 25 -6.98 -6.50 -5.67
C ARG A 25 -5.80 -7.05 -6.49
N LEU A 26 -4.56 -6.90 -6.01
CA LEU A 26 -3.35 -7.25 -6.73
C LEU A 26 -2.59 -8.36 -5.99
N PRO A 27 -2.78 -9.65 -6.33
CA PRO A 27 -2.19 -10.77 -5.59
C PRO A 27 -0.65 -10.79 -5.66
N GLN A 28 -0.06 -10.13 -6.65
CA GLN A 28 1.39 -9.95 -6.77
C GLN A 28 1.97 -8.89 -5.81
N ILE A 29 1.14 -8.11 -5.11
CA ILE A 29 1.58 -7.03 -4.21
C ILE A 29 1.12 -7.33 -2.78
N THR A 30 1.99 -7.07 -1.81
CA THR A 30 1.62 -7.03 -0.39
C THR A 30 2.07 -5.70 0.19
N VAL A 31 1.11 -4.92 0.71
CA VAL A 31 1.43 -3.71 1.48
C VAL A 31 1.88 -4.16 2.86
N ALA A 32 3.18 -4.09 3.13
CA ALA A 32 3.76 -4.48 4.40
C ALA A 32 3.56 -3.40 5.47
N ALA A 33 3.44 -2.14 5.04
CA ALA A 33 3.17 -1.01 5.92
C ALA A 33 2.52 0.15 5.14
N ALA A 34 1.66 0.90 5.83
CA ALA A 34 1.24 2.23 5.44
C ALA A 34 1.57 3.17 6.59
N ILE A 35 2.43 4.14 6.34
CA ILE A 35 2.93 5.07 7.35
C ILE A 35 2.52 6.49 7.00
N ASP A 36 2.38 7.31 8.03
CA ASP A 36 2.14 8.74 7.93
C ASP A 36 3.07 9.44 8.91
N LEU A 37 3.62 10.58 8.49
CA LEU A 37 4.42 11.44 9.36
C LEU A 37 3.49 12.52 9.93
N GLY A 38 3.22 12.47 11.24
CA GLY A 38 2.31 13.40 11.92
C GLY A 38 1.67 12.79 13.16
#